data_AF-A0A2I1HXR9-F1
#
_entry.id   AF-A0A2I1HXR9-F1
#
_cell.length_a   1.000
_cell.length_b   1.000
_cell.length_c   1.000
_cell.angle_alpha   90.00
_cell.angle_beta   90.00
_cell.angle_gamma   90.00
#
_symmetry.space_group_name_H-M   'P 1'
#
loop_
_entity.id
_entity.type
_entity.pdbx_description
1 polymer ?
#
loop_
_entity_poly.entity_id
_entity_poly.type
_entity_poly.pdbx_seq_one_letter_code
_entity_poly.pdbx_strand_id
1 'polypeptide(L)'
;MVIGKSDSIVNLLTYQLRKRNLDPVVILGSQFPDDQEDYYYSVLRRIMMCVEAGRPLILTDLEIIYGSLYDLWNQNYIVVGSKDN
;
A
#
# COMPACT_ATOMS: atom_id res chain seq x y z
N MET A 1 0.05 9.35 -6.83
CA MET A 1 -0.21 10.07 -5.56
C MET A 1 -1.49 10.87 -5.70
N VAL A 2 -2.42 10.75 -4.75
CA VAL A 2 -3.65 11.56 -4.72
C VAL A 2 -3.47 12.65 -3.66
N ILE A 3 -3.71 13.91 -4.02
CA ILE A 3 -3.59 15.05 -3.10
C ILE A 3 -5.00 15.52 -2.76
N GLY A 4 -5.33 15.48 -1.46
CA GLY A 4 -6.64 15.85 -0.93
C GLY A 4 -6.53 16.91 0.17
N LYS A 5 -7.65 17.57 0.47
CA LYS A 5 -7.74 18.59 1.54
C LYS A 5 -8.20 18.01 2.89
N SER A 6 -8.67 16.76 2.89
CA SER A 6 -9.15 16.03 4.06
C SER A 6 -9.10 14.52 3.83
N ASP A 7 -9.23 13.75 4.91
CA ASP A 7 -9.24 12.28 4.90
C ASP A 7 -10.47 11.68 4.21
N SER A 8 -11.47 12.53 3.90
CA SER A 8 -12.67 12.15 3.14
C SER A 8 -12.32 11.51 1.78
N ILE A 9 -11.14 11.80 1.23
CA ILE A 9 -10.67 11.21 -0.03
C ILE A 9 -10.47 9.69 0.08
N VAL A 10 -10.05 9.18 1.24
CA VAL A 10 -9.87 7.73 1.47
C VAL A 10 -11.22 7.03 1.36
N ASN A 11 -12.27 7.59 1.97
CA ASN A 11 -13.62 7.06 1.91
C ASN A 11 -14.18 7.08 0.48
N LEU A 12 -14.00 8.20 -0.22
CA LEU A 12 -14.44 8.34 -1.61
C LEU A 12 -13.76 7.33 -2.53
N LEU A 13 -12.43 7.19 -2.44
CA LEU A 13 -11.67 6.24 -3.24
C LEU A 13 -12.06 4.80 -2.92
N THR A 14 -12.21 4.47 -1.64
CA THR A 14 -12.67 3.15 -1.20
C THR A 14 -14.03 2.82 -1.81
N TYR A 15 -14.98 3.75 -1.75
CA TYR A 15 -16.31 3.58 -2.36
C TYR A 15 -16.22 3.36 -3.88
N GLN A 16 -15.45 4.19 -4.59
CA GLN A 16 -15.35 4.09 -6.06
C GLN A 16 -14.67 2.79 -6.52
N LEU A 17 -13.63 2.34 -5.83
CA LEU A 17 -12.95 1.08 -6.14
C LEU A 17 -13.84 -0.13 -5.85
N ARG A 18 -14.57 -0.11 -4.72
CA ARG A 18 -15.56 -1.16 -4.42
C ARG A 18 -16.68 -1.24 -5.45
N LYS A 19 -17.18 -0.10 -5.92
CA LYS A 19 -18.20 -0.04 -6.99
C LYS A 19 -17.71 -0.67 -8.31
N ARG A 20 -16.39 -0.77 -8.50
CA ARG A 20 -15.74 -1.44 -9.64
C ARG A 20 -15.31 -2.87 -9.33
N ASN A 21 -15.74 -3.44 -8.21
CA ASN A 21 -15.37 -4.79 -7.74
C ASN A 21 -13.86 -4.98 -7.53
N LEU A 22 -13.13 -3.92 -7.19
CA LEU A 22 -11.68 -3.97 -7.00
C LEU A 22 -11.25 -4.19 -5.53
N ASP A 23 -12.20 -4.23 -4.58
CA ASP A 23 -12.01 -4.49 -3.15
C ASP A 23 -10.66 -4.01 -2.55
N PRO A 24 -10.45 -2.68 -2.43
CA PRO A 24 -9.19 -2.12 -1.96
C PRO A 24 -8.96 -2.38 -0.47
N VAL A 25 -7.70 -2.51 -0.08
CA VAL A 25 -7.27 -2.53 1.31
C VAL A 25 -6.73 -1.15 1.69
N VAL A 26 -7.33 -0.55 2.72
CA VAL A 26 -6.84 0.69 3.33
C VAL A 26 -5.84 0.33 4.43
N ILE A 27 -4.67 0.95 4.39
CA ILE A 27 -3.63 0.85 5.42
C ILE A 27 -3.33 2.26 5.91
N LEU A 28 -3.49 2.45 7.22
CA LEU A 28 -3.23 3.68 7.94
C LEU A 28 -1.95 3.53 8.77
N GLY A 29 -1.08 4.54 8.68
CA GLY A 29 0.03 4.84 9.57
C GLY A 29 -0.31 4.76 11.04
N SER A 30 0.54 4.14 11.88
CA SER A 30 0.45 4.45 13.31
C SER A 30 0.78 5.92 13.52
N GLN A 31 -0.08 6.60 14.28
CA GLN A 31 0.11 7.99 14.70
C GLN A 31 0.84 8.08 16.04
N PHE A 32 1.22 6.95 16.63
CA PHE A 32 1.87 6.87 17.93
C PHE A 32 3.37 6.64 17.77
N PRO A 33 4.22 7.53 18.32
CA PRO A 33 5.68 7.43 18.19
C PRO A 33 6.28 6.15 18.79
N ASP A 34 5.60 5.54 19.76
CA ASP A 34 6.11 4.36 20.48
C ASP A 34 5.85 3.04 19.73
N ASP A 35 5.00 3.05 18.70
CA ASP A 35 4.62 1.84 17.95
C ASP A 35 5.60 1.48 16.82
N GLN A 36 6.65 2.28 16.60
CA GLN A 36 7.37 2.32 15.32
C GLN A 36 7.95 0.96 14.89
N GLU A 37 8.58 0.21 15.79
CA GLU A 37 9.29 -1.02 15.44
C GLU A 37 8.33 -2.19 15.12
N ASP A 38 7.32 -2.41 15.98
CA ASP A 38 6.30 -3.45 15.81
C ASP A 38 5.35 -3.16 14.63
N TYR A 39 5.05 -1.89 14.43
CA TYR A 39 4.21 -1.43 13.32
C TYR A 39 4.91 -1.58 11.97
N TYR A 40 6.21 -1.28 11.90
CA TYR A 40 6.95 -1.23 10.64
C TYR A 40 6.87 -2.53 9.83
N TYR A 41 7.26 -3.64 10.46
CA TYR A 41 7.30 -4.95 9.80
C TYR A 41 5.91 -5.49 9.50
N SER A 42 4.96 -5.30 10.41
CA SER A 42 3.59 -5.79 10.24
C SER A 42 2.89 -5.14 9.05
N VAL A 43 3.13 -3.83 8.84
CA VAL A 43 2.56 -3.08 7.72
C VAL A 43 3.25 -3.42 6.41
N LEU A 44 4.59 -3.47 6.38
CA LEU A 44 5.32 -3.88 5.19
C LEU A 44 4.87 -5.26 4.71
N ARG A 45 4.74 -6.23 5.63
CA ARG A 45 4.23 -7.56 5.32
C ARG A 45 2.82 -7.51 4.73
N ARG A 46 1.95 -6.67 5.27
CA ARG A 46 0.57 -6.51 4.79
C ARG A 46 0.51 -5.88 3.40
N ILE A 47 1.38 -4.93 3.10
CA ILE A 47 1.55 -4.35 1.77
C ILE A 47 2.00 -5.44 0.79
N MET A 48 3.06 -6.18 1.09
CA MET A 48 3.58 -7.23 0.22
C MET A 48 2.52 -8.29 -0.10
N MET A 49 1.77 -8.77 0.89
CA MET A 49 0.67 -9.73 0.66
C MET A 49 -0.41 -9.19 -0.29
N CYS A 50 -0.71 -7.88 -0.24
CA CYS A 50 -1.68 -7.29 -1.16
C CYS A 50 -1.12 -7.14 -2.57
N VAL A 51 0.17 -6.78 -2.69
CA VAL A 51 0.87 -6.72 -3.98
C VAL A 51 0.90 -8.09 -4.64
N GLU A 52 1.26 -9.14 -3.89
CA GLU A 52 1.26 -10.53 -4.38
C GLU A 52 -0.14 -10.98 -4.82
N ALA A 53 -1.18 -10.61 -4.07
CA ALA A 53 -2.57 -10.96 -4.40
C ALA A 53 -3.19 -10.09 -5.51
N GLY A 54 -2.46 -9.09 -6.05
CA GLY A 54 -2.99 -8.13 -7.02
C GLY A 54 -4.11 -7.25 -6.45
N ARG A 55 -4.19 -7.08 -5.13
CA ARG A 55 -5.23 -6.28 -4.47
C ARG A 55 -4.82 -4.81 -4.39
N PRO A 56 -5.68 -3.87 -4.82
CA PRO A 56 -5.39 -2.44 -4.69
C PRO A 56 -5.16 -2.01 -3.24
N LEU A 57 -4.16 -1.15 -3.05
CA LEU A 57 -3.81 -0.57 -1.76
C LEU A 57 -4.14 0.92 -1.76
N ILE A 58 -4.74 1.40 -0.67
CA ILE A 58 -4.81 2.82 -0.31
C ILE A 58 -3.94 3.01 0.92
N LEU A 59 -2.85 3.76 0.75
CA LEU A 59 -1.78 3.95 1.72
C LEU A 59 -1.80 5.41 2.22
N THR A 60 -1.91 5.62 3.53
CA THR A 60 -1.90 6.95 4.16
C THR A 60 -1.07 6.94 5.45
N ASP A 61 -0.36 8.04 5.71
CA ASP A 61 0.45 8.28 6.92
C ASP A 61 1.60 7.27 7.13
N LEU A 62 2.32 6.93 6.06
CA LEU A 62 3.35 5.88 6.05
C LEU A 62 4.76 6.42 5.87
N GLU A 63 5.09 7.55 6.51
CA GLU A 63 6.39 8.24 6.36
C GLU A 63 7.57 7.31 6.65
N ILE A 64 7.49 6.54 7.73
CA ILE A 64 8.56 5.64 8.19
C ILE A 64 8.79 4.52 7.16
N ILE A 65 7.73 4.06 6.50
CA ILE A 65 7.75 2.91 5.59
C ILE A 65 8.09 3.32 4.16
N TYR A 66 7.94 4.60 3.81
CA TYR A 66 8.11 5.11 2.45
C TYR A 66 9.43 4.68 1.80
N GLY A 67 10.53 4.76 2.55
CA GLY A 67 11.86 4.36 2.05
C GLY A 67 11.94 2.90 1.58
N SER A 68 11.21 2.00 2.26
CA SER A 68 11.20 0.57 1.93
C SER A 68 10.30 0.20 0.77
N LEU A 69 9.46 1.12 0.30
CA LEU A 69 8.60 0.92 -0.86
C LEU A 69 9.23 1.44 -2.15
N TYR A 70 10.49 1.90 -2.12
CA TYR A 70 11.14 2.55 -3.26
C TYR A 70 11.13 1.71 -4.54
N ASP A 71 11.59 0.45 -4.47
CA ASP A 71 11.62 -0.43 -5.64
C ASP A 71 10.22 -0.74 -6.18
N LEU A 72 9.23 -0.88 -5.28
CA LEU A 72 7.82 -1.07 -5.65
C LEU A 72 7.28 0.13 -6.44
N TRP A 73 7.57 1.35 -5.99
CA TRP A 73 7.12 2.58 -6.68
C TRP A 73 7.81 2.79 -8.02
N ASN A 74 9.10 2.47 -8.10
CA ASN A 74 9.88 2.60 -9.32
C ASN A 74 9.65 1.47 -10.31
N GLN A 75 8.82 0.49 -9.96
CA GLN A 75 8.56 -0.69 -10.78
C GLN A 75 9.85 -1.44 -11.13
N ASN A 76 10.80 -1.44 -10.19
CA ASN A 76 12.10 -2.09 -10.34
C ASN A 76 11.98 -3.58 -10.05
N TYR A 77 11.29 -4.30 -10.94
CA TYR A 77 11.00 -5.73 -10.78
C TYR A 77 12.08 -6.58 -11.46
N ILE A 78 12.54 -7.61 -10.75
CA ILE A 78 13.33 -8.69 -11.34
C ILE A 78 12.35 -9.76 -11.82
N VAL A 79 12.34 -10.02 -13.13
CA VAL A 79 11.57 -11.14 -13.67
C VAL A 79 12.35 -12.42 -13.38
N VAL A 80 11.83 -13.26 -12.50
CA VAL A 80 12.42 -14.57 -12.19
C VAL A 80 11.61 -15.64 -12.92
N GLY A 81 12.30 -16.39 -13.79
CA GLY A 81 11.69 -17.48 -14.56
C GLY A 81 11.08 -17.03 -15.89
N SER A 82 11.94 -16.64 -16.83
CA SER A 82 11.59 -16.76 -18.25
C SER A 82 11.36 -18.24 -18.55
N LYS A 83 10.10 -18.67 -18.62
CA LYS A 83 9.78 -19.82 -19.47
C LYS A 83 9.93 -19.32 -20.89
N ASP A 84 11.02 -19.72 -21.53
CA ASP A 84 11.01 -19.90 -22.98
C ASP A 84 9.76 -20.72 -23.33
N ASN A 85 8.86 -20.10 -24.10
CA ASN A 85 7.91 -20.73 -25.03
C ASN A 85 7.21 -19.64 -25.84
#